data_AF-A0A381PAK7-F1
#
_entry.id   AF-A0A381PAK7-F1
#
_cell.length_a   1.000
_cell.length_b   1.000
_cell.length_c   1.000
_cell.angle_alpha   90.00
_cell.angle_beta   90.00
_cell.angle_gamma   90.00
#
_symmetry.space_group_name_H-M   'P 1'
#
loop_
_entity.id
_entity.type
_entity.pdbx_description
1 polymer ?
#
loop_
_entity_poly.entity_id
_entity_poly.type
_entity_poly.pdbx_seq_one_letter_code
_entity_poly.pdbx_strand_id
1 'polypeptide(L)'
;AAVDDSFILRFYSPAETIGGGTVVDPAPPVRLKAARPWLAGLVNKSSDERLEKFFEQAASEPLTLSEWTRRWQVSLEKFTEDSSHLETVQFGNSGDPYLTLQSVVDGQMESYLSQVEGLLKKRSTRRGVPQEDLRKSLGFSRPLFDWLTGRLQDDSKVQMESGNITLRGYTVTLSKDDEAITHKLRDILKTSGYTPPVLVELAEEVGANGTDIVPLLHILKDRGETCQVSSKLWYHNEVMNKLQDALKSSFGDSGGFSVGQFKKLTNTSRKHAIPLLEYLDSQRFTDRDGDRRVFLS
;
A
#
# COMPACT_ATOMS: atom_id res chain seq x y z
N ALA A 1 -37.66 7.68 14.26
CA ALA A 1 -38.11 6.29 14.21
C ALA A 1 -36.85 5.46 14.33
N ALA A 2 -36.67 4.88 15.50
CA ALA A 2 -35.57 4.01 15.85
C ALA A 2 -35.81 2.61 15.30
N VAL A 3 -34.76 1.77 15.35
CA VAL A 3 -34.95 0.33 15.26
C VAL A 3 -35.88 -0.11 16.40
N ASP A 4 -36.79 -1.03 16.12
CA ASP A 4 -37.80 -1.56 17.04
C ASP A 4 -38.95 -0.61 17.43
N ASP A 5 -39.01 0.59 16.85
CA ASP A 5 -40.19 1.45 17.01
C ASP A 5 -41.43 0.83 16.36
N SER A 6 -42.52 0.79 17.11
CA SER A 6 -43.82 0.35 16.59
C SER A 6 -44.49 1.47 15.79
N PHE A 7 -45.08 1.12 14.65
CA PHE A 7 -45.86 2.04 13.82
C PHE A 7 -47.22 1.44 13.48
N ILE A 8 -48.16 2.33 13.14
CA ILE A 8 -49.49 1.97 12.64
C ILE A 8 -49.65 2.50 11.22
N LEU A 9 -50.24 1.68 10.34
CA LEU A 9 -50.62 2.06 8.99
C LEU A 9 -52.10 2.44 8.99
N ARG A 10 -52.38 3.67 8.56
CA ARG A 10 -53.74 4.21 8.49
C ARG A 10 -54.08 4.65 7.08
N PHE A 11 -55.30 4.38 6.66
CA PHE A 11 -55.88 4.94 5.45
C PHE A 11 -56.18 6.43 5.70
N TYR A 12 -55.88 7.28 4.71
CA TYR A 12 -55.96 8.74 4.89
C TYR A 12 -57.41 9.23 5.04
N SER A 13 -58.34 8.67 4.25
CA SER A 13 -59.78 8.93 4.40
C SER A 13 -60.61 7.86 3.69
N PRO A 14 -61.57 7.19 4.38
CA PRO A 14 -61.86 7.32 5.80
C PRO A 14 -60.67 6.88 6.67
N ALA A 15 -60.57 7.43 7.89
CA ALA A 15 -59.47 7.13 8.80
C ALA A 15 -59.61 5.72 9.38
N GLU A 16 -59.15 4.73 8.63
CA GLU A 16 -59.19 3.31 9.02
C GLU A 16 -57.79 2.79 9.31
N THR A 17 -57.65 1.93 10.32
CA THR A 17 -56.37 1.27 10.62
C THR A 17 -56.23 0.05 9.72
N ILE A 18 -55.21 0.05 8.86
CA ILE A 18 -54.90 -1.03 7.92
C ILE A 18 -54.09 -2.12 8.62
N GLY A 19 -53.21 -1.71 9.54
CA GLY A 19 -52.36 -2.63 10.29
C GLY A 19 -51.34 -1.90 11.14
N GLY A 20 -50.37 -2.65 11.65
CA GLY A 20 -49.22 -2.13 12.36
C GLY A 20 -47.96 -2.88 11.96
N GLY A 21 -46.82 -2.40 12.43
CA GLY A 21 -45.53 -3.04 12.21
C GLY A 21 -44.46 -2.46 13.11
N THR A 22 -43.24 -2.96 12.92
CA THR A 22 -42.06 -2.55 13.67
C THR A 22 -40.98 -2.12 12.69
N VAL A 23 -40.27 -1.04 13.00
CA VAL A 23 -39.17 -0.55 12.17
C VAL A 23 -37.96 -1.46 12.34
N VAL A 24 -37.59 -2.19 11.29
CA VAL A 24 -36.41 -3.09 11.29
C VAL A 24 -35.11 -2.36 10.95
N ASP A 25 -35.15 -1.37 10.05
CA ASP A 25 -34.03 -0.51 9.70
C ASP A 25 -34.57 0.86 9.26
N PRO A 26 -34.24 1.96 9.96
CA PRO A 26 -34.69 3.29 9.59
C PRO A 26 -33.97 3.86 8.37
N ALA A 27 -32.83 3.29 7.96
CA ALA A 27 -32.02 3.77 6.84
C ALA A 27 -31.48 2.61 5.99
N PRO A 28 -32.37 1.86 5.29
CA PRO A 28 -31.95 0.76 4.44
C PRO A 28 -31.24 1.26 3.17
N PRO A 29 -30.52 0.37 2.45
CA PRO A 29 -29.91 0.72 1.18
C PRO A 29 -30.90 1.35 0.20
N VAL A 30 -30.51 2.46 -0.46
CA VAL A 30 -31.41 3.23 -1.34
C VAL A 30 -31.95 2.39 -2.52
N ARG A 31 -31.13 1.45 -3.02
CA ARG A 31 -31.52 0.59 -4.15
C ARG A 31 -32.34 -0.60 -3.65
N LEU A 32 -33.59 -0.72 -4.13
CA LEU A 32 -34.50 -1.83 -3.81
C LEU A 32 -33.88 -3.23 -4.00
N LYS A 33 -33.03 -3.41 -5.03
CA LYS A 33 -32.33 -4.68 -5.28
C LYS A 33 -31.39 -5.08 -4.13
N ALA A 34 -30.79 -4.11 -3.44
CA ALA A 34 -29.93 -4.34 -2.28
C ALA A 34 -30.74 -4.35 -0.96
N ALA A 35 -31.77 -3.50 -0.86
CA ALA A 35 -32.60 -3.43 0.35
C ALA A 35 -33.44 -4.69 0.60
N ARG A 36 -34.00 -5.31 -0.45
CA ARG A 36 -34.84 -6.52 -0.30
C ARG A 36 -34.16 -7.67 0.45
N PRO A 37 -32.97 -8.16 0.01
CA PRO A 37 -32.30 -9.25 0.71
C PRO A 37 -31.83 -8.83 2.12
N TRP A 38 -31.42 -7.57 2.28
CA TRP A 38 -31.04 -7.02 3.59
C TRP A 38 -32.21 -7.06 4.58
N LEU A 39 -33.32 -6.44 4.24
CA LEU A 39 -34.50 -6.36 5.10
C LEU A 39 -35.07 -7.75 5.40
N ALA A 40 -35.14 -8.64 4.40
CA ALA A 40 -35.58 -10.02 4.59
C ALA A 40 -34.72 -10.78 5.61
N GLY A 41 -33.43 -10.46 5.70
CA GLY A 41 -32.52 -11.01 6.70
C GLY A 41 -32.78 -10.53 8.13
N LEU A 42 -33.55 -9.45 8.32
CA LEU A 42 -33.80 -8.82 9.63
C LEU A 42 -35.19 -9.11 10.22
N VAL A 43 -36.22 -9.37 9.40
CA VAL A 43 -37.64 -9.42 9.82
C VAL A 43 -37.90 -10.41 10.97
N ASN A 44 -37.19 -11.53 11.02
CA ASN A 44 -37.39 -12.59 12.02
C ASN A 44 -36.30 -12.67 13.08
N LYS A 45 -35.49 -11.61 13.21
CA LYS A 45 -34.37 -11.55 14.16
C LYS A 45 -34.73 -10.79 15.42
N SER A 46 -34.15 -11.21 16.56
CA SER A 46 -34.17 -10.44 17.79
C SER A 46 -33.40 -9.12 17.63
N SER A 47 -33.58 -8.18 18.55
CA SER A 47 -32.83 -6.91 18.54
C SER A 47 -31.31 -7.15 18.56
N ASP A 48 -30.85 -8.11 19.36
CA ASP A 48 -29.46 -8.55 19.47
C ASP A 48 -28.92 -9.10 18.14
N GLU A 49 -29.64 -10.04 17.53
CA GLU A 49 -29.26 -10.63 16.25
C GLU A 49 -29.26 -9.61 15.11
N ARG A 50 -30.12 -8.58 15.17
CA ARG A 50 -30.11 -7.49 14.19
C ARG A 50 -28.87 -6.63 14.37
N LEU A 51 -28.51 -6.29 15.61
CA LEU A 51 -27.31 -5.51 15.92
C LEU A 51 -26.06 -6.20 15.36
N GLU A 52 -25.92 -7.51 15.56
CA GLU A 52 -24.85 -8.30 14.93
C GLU A 52 -24.83 -8.16 13.41
N LYS A 53 -25.99 -8.29 12.75
CA LYS A 53 -26.09 -8.14 11.29
C LYS A 53 -25.71 -6.75 10.80
N PHE A 54 -26.00 -5.71 11.57
CA PHE A 54 -25.58 -4.36 11.23
C PHE A 54 -24.06 -4.20 11.36
N PHE A 55 -23.42 -4.76 12.39
CA PHE A 55 -21.96 -4.79 12.47
C PHE A 55 -21.34 -5.53 11.28
N GLU A 56 -21.90 -6.67 10.88
CA GLU A 56 -21.47 -7.39 9.67
C GLU A 56 -21.65 -6.55 8.40
N GLN A 57 -22.76 -5.83 8.26
CA GLN A 57 -23.02 -4.95 7.11
C GLN A 57 -22.02 -3.80 7.05
N ALA A 58 -21.65 -3.24 8.21
CA ALA A 58 -20.69 -2.17 8.35
C ALA A 58 -19.24 -2.67 8.39
N ALA A 59 -18.97 -3.96 8.11
CA ALA A 59 -17.63 -4.54 8.24
C ALA A 59 -16.55 -3.70 7.53
N SER A 60 -16.72 -3.42 6.23
CA SER A 60 -15.72 -2.68 5.45
C SER A 60 -15.63 -1.18 5.78
N GLU A 61 -16.66 -0.63 6.42
CA GLU A 61 -16.75 0.78 6.82
C GLU A 61 -17.43 0.87 8.20
N PRO A 62 -16.70 0.55 9.29
CA PRO A 62 -17.26 0.56 10.62
C PRO A 62 -17.69 1.97 11.03
N LEU A 63 -18.72 2.04 11.86
CA LEU A 63 -19.24 3.30 12.40
C LEU A 63 -18.61 3.62 13.75
N THR A 64 -18.54 4.90 14.08
CA THR A 64 -18.16 5.36 15.41
C THR A 64 -19.28 5.10 16.43
N LEU A 65 -18.95 5.14 17.73
CA LEU A 65 -19.95 5.05 18.81
C LEU A 65 -21.05 6.11 18.66
N SER A 66 -20.69 7.35 18.30
CA SER A 66 -21.67 8.41 18.07
C SER A 66 -22.58 8.14 16.86
N GLU A 67 -22.05 7.52 15.81
CA GLU A 67 -22.82 7.11 14.64
C GLU A 67 -23.77 5.95 14.94
N TRP A 68 -23.31 4.94 15.70
CA TRP A 68 -24.13 3.83 16.15
C TRP A 68 -25.29 4.29 17.04
N THR A 69 -25.01 5.11 18.05
CA THR A 69 -26.04 5.68 18.96
C THR A 69 -27.04 6.54 18.18
N ARG A 70 -26.59 7.33 17.20
CA ARG A 70 -27.47 8.09 16.29
C ARG A 70 -28.34 7.18 15.43
N ARG A 71 -27.80 6.06 14.94
CA ARG A 71 -28.54 5.10 14.11
C ARG A 71 -29.60 4.35 14.91
N TRP A 72 -29.31 3.99 16.16
CA TRP A 72 -30.26 3.35 17.08
C TRP A 72 -31.18 4.33 17.80
N GLN A 73 -30.89 5.64 17.74
CA GLN A 73 -31.61 6.68 18.48
C GLN A 73 -31.64 6.42 20.00
N VAL A 74 -30.56 5.88 20.55
CA VAL A 74 -30.40 5.59 21.99
C VAL A 74 -29.23 6.38 22.58
N SER A 75 -29.18 6.50 23.91
CA SER A 75 -28.01 7.08 24.58
C SER A 75 -26.79 6.15 24.50
N LEU A 76 -25.61 6.69 24.75
CA LEU A 76 -24.37 5.91 24.77
C LEU A 76 -24.41 4.82 25.85
N GLU A 77 -24.95 5.13 27.02
CA GLU A 77 -25.07 4.18 28.13
C GLU A 77 -25.95 2.99 27.73
N LYS A 78 -27.12 3.29 27.13
CA LYS A 78 -28.04 2.25 26.66
C LYS A 78 -27.44 1.42 25.53
N PHE A 79 -26.78 2.04 24.56
CA PHE A 79 -26.14 1.29 23.47
C PHE A 79 -25.02 0.35 23.99
N THR A 80 -24.27 0.81 24.99
CA THR A 80 -23.20 0.00 25.62
C THR A 80 -23.80 -1.17 26.41
N GLU A 81 -24.92 -0.97 27.10
CA GLU A 81 -25.67 -2.04 27.77
C GLU A 81 -26.22 -3.05 26.76
N ASP A 82 -26.90 -2.57 25.71
CA ASP A 82 -27.49 -3.39 24.65
C ASP A 82 -26.42 -4.19 23.89
N SER A 83 -25.19 -3.66 23.73
CA SER A 83 -24.08 -4.37 23.07
C SER A 83 -23.18 -5.18 24.00
N SER A 84 -23.44 -5.21 25.31
CA SER A 84 -22.56 -5.84 26.31
C SER A 84 -22.43 -7.36 26.17
N HIS A 85 -23.40 -8.01 25.54
CA HIS A 85 -23.39 -9.44 25.24
C HIS A 85 -22.50 -9.79 24.03
N LEU A 86 -22.08 -8.79 23.25
CA LEU A 86 -21.25 -8.95 22.06
C LEU A 86 -19.77 -8.74 22.40
N GLU A 87 -18.92 -9.57 21.82
CA GLU A 87 -17.48 -9.36 21.88
C GLU A 87 -17.09 -8.28 20.87
N THR A 88 -16.93 -7.05 21.37
CA THR A 88 -16.68 -5.87 20.54
C THR A 88 -15.23 -5.39 20.63
N VAL A 89 -14.77 -4.76 19.55
CA VAL A 89 -13.46 -4.14 19.44
C VAL A 89 -13.63 -2.67 19.14
N GLN A 90 -12.87 -1.85 19.87
CA GLN A 90 -12.82 -0.40 19.68
C GLN A 90 -11.49 0.03 19.07
N PHE A 91 -11.53 0.99 18.15
CA PHE A 91 -10.32 1.57 17.56
C PHE A 91 -10.50 3.01 17.12
N GLY A 92 -9.39 3.69 16.80
CA GLY A 92 -9.40 5.09 16.36
C GLY A 92 -9.32 6.08 17.54
N ASN A 93 -10.10 7.16 17.45
CA ASN A 93 -10.06 8.24 18.45
C ASN A 93 -10.73 7.81 19.76
N SER A 94 -10.05 7.94 20.90
CA SER A 94 -10.59 7.58 22.21
C SER A 94 -11.87 8.32 22.60
N GLY A 95 -12.11 9.52 22.08
CA GLY A 95 -13.33 10.28 22.36
C GLY A 95 -14.57 9.82 21.58
N ASP A 96 -14.37 9.22 20.41
CA ASP A 96 -15.44 8.66 19.57
C ASP A 96 -14.87 7.50 18.73
N PRO A 97 -14.62 6.34 19.36
CA PRO A 97 -13.97 5.24 18.69
C PRO A 97 -14.93 4.56 17.71
N TYR A 98 -14.35 3.96 16.67
CA TYR A 98 -15.02 2.96 15.86
C TYR A 98 -15.32 1.73 16.70
N LEU A 99 -16.52 1.17 16.54
CA LEU A 99 -16.94 -0.06 17.23
C LEU A 99 -17.34 -1.11 16.20
N THR A 100 -16.82 -2.33 16.34
CA THR A 100 -17.16 -3.49 15.52
C THR A 100 -17.08 -4.79 16.34
N LEU A 101 -17.46 -5.93 15.76
CA LEU A 101 -17.34 -7.25 16.39
C LEU A 101 -15.93 -7.82 16.25
N GLN A 102 -15.46 -8.54 17.27
CA GLN A 102 -14.18 -9.27 17.21
C GLN A 102 -14.18 -10.32 16.08
N SER A 103 -15.29 -11.04 15.88
CA SER A 103 -15.44 -12.00 14.78
C SER A 103 -15.31 -11.36 13.38
N VAL A 104 -15.78 -10.12 13.23
CA VAL A 104 -15.63 -9.36 11.98
C VAL A 104 -14.17 -8.98 11.76
N VAL A 105 -13.47 -8.54 12.81
CA VAL A 105 -12.04 -8.21 12.77
C VAL A 105 -11.20 -9.44 12.38
N ASP A 106 -11.50 -10.60 12.94
CA ASP A 106 -10.77 -11.84 12.63
C ASP A 106 -10.88 -12.20 11.14
N GLY A 107 -12.10 -12.16 10.59
CA GLY A 107 -12.33 -12.38 9.16
C GLY A 107 -11.64 -11.32 8.27
N GLN A 108 -11.57 -10.07 8.73
CA GLN A 108 -10.86 -9.01 8.03
C GLN A 108 -9.35 -9.23 8.01
N MET A 109 -8.76 -9.66 9.12
CA MET A 109 -7.33 -9.98 9.21
C MET A 109 -6.97 -11.14 8.27
N GLU A 110 -7.78 -12.20 8.24
CA GLU A 110 -7.61 -13.32 7.31
C GLU A 110 -7.71 -12.87 5.85
N SER A 111 -8.74 -12.08 5.51
CA SER A 111 -8.92 -11.53 4.17
C SER A 111 -7.75 -10.64 3.75
N TYR A 112 -7.25 -9.80 4.66
CA TYR A 112 -6.10 -8.93 4.45
C TYR A 112 -4.86 -9.76 4.09
N LEU A 113 -4.51 -10.75 4.90
CA LEU A 113 -3.32 -11.59 4.69
C LEU A 113 -3.43 -12.41 3.39
N SER A 114 -4.59 -13.01 3.14
CA SER A 114 -4.85 -13.77 1.91
C SER A 114 -4.71 -12.89 0.66
N GLN A 115 -5.19 -11.64 0.73
CA GLN A 115 -5.07 -10.69 -0.37
C GLN A 115 -3.62 -10.25 -0.59
N VAL A 116 -2.85 -10.01 0.48
CA VAL A 116 -1.41 -9.73 0.37
C VAL A 116 -0.69 -10.90 -0.29
N GLU A 117 -0.91 -12.14 0.16
CA GLU A 117 -0.34 -13.34 -0.44
C GLU A 117 -0.68 -13.48 -1.92
N GLY A 118 -1.96 -13.30 -2.27
CA GLY A 118 -2.44 -13.39 -3.64
C GLY A 118 -1.81 -12.34 -4.57
N LEU A 119 -1.62 -11.11 -4.07
CA LEU A 119 -0.98 -10.04 -4.82
C LEU A 119 0.53 -10.21 -4.94
N LEU A 120 1.20 -10.71 -3.90
CA LEU A 120 2.62 -11.05 -3.93
C LEU A 120 2.92 -12.16 -4.94
N LYS A 121 2.12 -13.24 -4.95
CA LYS A 121 2.25 -14.34 -5.93
C LYS A 121 2.10 -13.86 -7.39
N LYS A 122 1.20 -12.90 -7.63
CA LYS A 122 1.00 -12.30 -8.96
C LYS A 122 2.10 -11.30 -9.33
N ARG A 123 2.75 -10.68 -8.35
CA ARG A 123 3.76 -9.62 -8.51
C ARG A 123 5.12 -10.09 -7.94
N SER A 124 5.58 -11.26 -8.38
CA SER A 124 6.79 -11.94 -7.88
C SER A 124 8.01 -11.01 -7.76
N THR A 125 8.12 -10.02 -8.63
CA THR A 125 9.31 -9.17 -8.74
C THR A 125 9.29 -7.87 -7.93
N ARG A 126 8.23 -7.58 -7.15
CA ARG A 126 8.16 -6.37 -6.30
C ARG A 126 8.23 -6.70 -4.80
N ARG A 127 8.97 -5.89 -4.03
CA ARG A 127 9.02 -5.94 -2.56
C ARG A 127 7.73 -5.42 -1.91
N GLY A 128 6.62 -6.13 -2.12
CA GLY A 128 5.35 -5.81 -1.47
C GLY A 128 4.29 -5.21 -2.38
N VAL A 129 3.14 -4.99 -1.78
CA VAL A 129 1.93 -4.45 -2.37
C VAL A 129 1.79 -2.99 -1.98
N PRO A 130 1.60 -2.04 -2.92
CA PRO A 130 1.34 -0.65 -2.58
C PRO A 130 0.12 -0.52 -1.66
N GLN A 131 0.20 0.31 -0.62
CA GLN A 131 -0.88 0.40 0.38
C GLN A 131 -2.24 0.75 -0.22
N GLU A 132 -2.27 1.74 -1.12
CA GLU A 132 -3.51 2.18 -1.75
C GLU A 132 -4.10 1.13 -2.70
N ASP A 133 -3.26 0.32 -3.36
CA ASP A 133 -3.73 -0.81 -4.17
C ASP A 133 -4.38 -1.85 -3.27
N LEU A 134 -3.72 -2.20 -2.16
CA LEU A 134 -4.21 -3.21 -1.23
C LEU A 134 -5.54 -2.77 -0.61
N ARG A 135 -5.60 -1.55 -0.05
CA ARG A 135 -6.80 -0.99 0.56
C ARG A 135 -7.99 -0.97 -0.41
N LYS A 136 -7.79 -0.50 -1.65
CA LYS A 136 -8.82 -0.49 -2.68
C LYS A 136 -9.27 -1.90 -3.04
N SER A 137 -8.36 -2.86 -3.08
CA SER A 137 -8.70 -4.26 -3.39
C SER A 137 -9.50 -4.94 -2.29
N LEU A 138 -9.25 -4.60 -1.02
CA LEU A 138 -10.02 -5.07 0.14
C LEU A 138 -11.35 -4.34 0.29
N GLY A 139 -11.47 -3.13 -0.27
CA GLY A 139 -12.65 -2.28 -0.13
C GLY A 139 -12.80 -1.66 1.27
N PHE A 140 -11.73 -1.62 2.06
CA PHE A 140 -11.75 -1.10 3.42
C PHE A 140 -11.70 0.44 3.44
N SER A 141 -12.42 1.03 4.40
CA SER A 141 -12.27 2.43 4.75
C SER A 141 -10.82 2.72 5.21
N ARG A 142 -10.36 3.97 5.03
CA ARG A 142 -9.00 4.35 5.41
C ARG A 142 -8.72 4.12 6.91
N PRO A 143 -9.61 4.52 7.85
CA PRO A 143 -9.39 4.29 9.28
C PRO A 143 -9.28 2.81 9.64
N LEU A 144 -10.15 1.96 9.07
CA LEU A 144 -10.11 0.51 9.28
C LEU A 144 -8.81 -0.09 8.76
N PHE A 145 -8.42 0.28 7.53
CA PHE A 145 -7.22 -0.24 6.90
C PHE A 145 -5.95 0.13 7.67
N ASP A 146 -5.82 1.39 8.08
CA ASP A 146 -4.65 1.85 8.83
C ASP A 146 -4.56 1.13 10.19
N TRP A 147 -5.69 0.98 10.89
CA TRP A 147 -5.73 0.25 12.16
C TRP A 147 -5.40 -1.24 12.02
N LEU A 148 -6.01 -1.94 11.06
CA LEU A 148 -5.70 -3.36 10.80
C LEU A 148 -4.23 -3.56 10.39
N THR A 149 -3.69 -2.63 9.59
CA THR A 149 -2.27 -2.66 9.20
C THR A 149 -1.37 -2.55 10.42
N GLY A 150 -1.64 -1.60 11.33
CA GLY A 150 -0.91 -1.46 12.58
C GLY A 150 -0.98 -2.71 13.44
N ARG A 151 -2.18 -3.27 13.63
CA ARG A 151 -2.37 -4.52 14.40
C ARG A 151 -1.59 -5.70 13.81
N LEU A 152 -1.62 -5.88 12.49
CA LEU A 152 -0.87 -6.93 11.81
C LEU A 152 0.66 -6.71 11.84
N GLN A 153 1.12 -5.45 11.97
CA GLN A 153 2.53 -5.13 12.19
C GLN A 153 2.97 -5.48 13.61
N ASP A 154 2.15 -5.12 14.61
CA ASP A 154 2.38 -5.46 16.02
C ASP A 154 2.42 -6.98 16.21
N ASP A 155 1.50 -7.70 15.55
CA ASP A 155 1.45 -9.17 15.49
C ASP A 155 2.57 -9.78 14.61
N SER A 156 3.45 -8.96 14.05
CA SER A 156 4.58 -9.38 13.22
C SER A 156 4.18 -10.23 11.99
N LYS A 157 2.97 -10.05 11.47
CA LYS A 157 2.48 -10.76 10.27
C LYS A 157 2.88 -10.03 8.99
N VAL A 158 2.87 -8.70 9.02
CA VAL A 158 3.24 -7.85 7.90
C VAL A 158 4.32 -6.85 8.28
N GLN A 159 5.03 -6.32 7.28
CA GLN A 159 5.96 -5.22 7.43
C GLN A 159 5.74 -4.19 6.32
N MET A 160 6.11 -2.94 6.61
CA MET A 160 6.02 -1.85 5.66
C MET A 160 7.41 -1.41 5.21
N GLU A 161 7.63 -1.37 3.90
CA GLU A 161 8.87 -0.87 3.28
C GLU A 161 8.53 0.12 2.18
N SER A 162 8.97 1.37 2.31
CA SER A 162 8.85 2.41 1.28
C SER A 162 7.42 2.59 0.70
N GLY A 163 6.39 2.48 1.55
CA GLY A 163 4.98 2.61 1.13
C GLY A 163 4.38 1.33 0.52
N ASN A 164 5.08 0.20 0.61
CA ASN A 164 4.55 -1.13 0.28
C ASN A 164 4.37 -1.97 1.54
N ILE A 165 3.39 -2.87 1.51
CA ILE A 165 3.12 -3.88 2.54
C ILE A 165 3.58 -5.24 2.03
N THR A 166 4.35 -5.96 2.83
CA THR A 166 4.77 -7.32 2.53
C THR A 166 4.60 -8.21 3.76
N LEU A 167 4.61 -9.53 3.58
CA LEU A 167 4.60 -10.47 4.70
C LEU A 167 5.97 -10.44 5.39
N ARG A 168 5.97 -10.55 6.71
CA ARG A 168 7.22 -10.60 7.46
C ARG A 168 8.04 -11.83 7.06
N GLY A 169 9.31 -11.62 6.73
CA GLY A 169 10.19 -12.70 6.25
C GLY A 169 9.95 -13.11 4.79
N TYR A 170 9.12 -12.39 4.03
CA TYR A 170 8.97 -12.63 2.61
C TYR A 170 10.23 -12.19 1.85
N THR A 171 11.04 -13.17 1.46
CA THR A 171 12.06 -12.99 0.43
C THR A 171 11.46 -13.22 -0.94
N VAL A 172 11.73 -12.30 -1.88
CA VAL A 172 11.37 -12.48 -3.28
C VAL A 172 12.07 -13.73 -3.83
N THR A 173 11.31 -14.81 -3.98
CA THR A 173 11.78 -16.03 -4.64
C THR A 173 11.64 -15.82 -6.14
N LEU A 174 12.74 -15.47 -6.80
CA LEU A 174 12.77 -15.37 -8.24
C LEU A 174 12.50 -16.75 -8.87
N SER A 175 11.81 -16.77 -10.00
CA SER A 175 11.80 -17.99 -10.83
C SER A 175 13.22 -18.29 -11.30
N LYS A 176 13.52 -19.53 -11.71
CA LYS A 176 14.85 -19.87 -12.24
C LYS A 176 15.24 -19.00 -13.44
N ASP A 177 14.25 -18.64 -14.27
CA ASP A 177 14.44 -17.77 -15.43
C ASP A 177 14.72 -16.33 -15.00
N ASP A 178 13.95 -15.80 -14.06
CA ASP A 178 14.18 -14.45 -13.52
C ASP A 178 15.52 -14.36 -12.77
N GLU A 179 15.94 -15.41 -12.07
CA GLU A 179 17.22 -15.48 -11.38
C GLU A 179 18.39 -15.47 -12.39
N ALA A 180 18.27 -16.23 -13.48
CA ALA A 180 19.23 -16.21 -14.58
C ALA A 180 19.31 -14.83 -15.26
N ILE A 181 18.17 -14.18 -15.51
CA ILE A 181 18.12 -12.82 -16.07
C ILE A 181 18.75 -11.83 -15.08
N THR A 182 18.41 -11.92 -13.79
CA THR A 182 18.95 -11.04 -12.74
C THR A 182 20.46 -11.14 -12.64
N HIS A 183 21.01 -12.35 -12.73
CA HIS A 183 22.46 -12.56 -12.79
C HIS A 183 23.10 -11.91 -14.01
N LYS A 184 22.52 -12.09 -15.21
CA LYS A 184 23.02 -11.45 -16.43
C LYS A 184 22.97 -9.92 -16.34
N LEU A 185 21.86 -9.35 -15.84
CA LEU A 185 21.71 -7.90 -15.65
C LEU A 185 22.83 -7.35 -14.76
N ARG A 186 23.08 -8.00 -13.62
CA ARG A 186 24.16 -7.62 -12.70
C ARG A 186 25.52 -7.66 -13.38
N ASP A 187 25.81 -8.76 -14.09
CA ASP A 187 27.11 -8.97 -14.71
C ASP A 187 27.37 -7.98 -15.87
N ILE A 188 26.36 -7.67 -16.69
CA ILE A 188 26.44 -6.62 -17.72
C ILE A 188 26.72 -5.26 -17.08
N LEU A 189 25.94 -4.87 -16.05
CA LEU A 189 26.13 -3.59 -15.37
C LEU A 189 27.49 -3.47 -14.68
N LYS A 190 28.05 -4.58 -14.19
CA LYS A 190 29.37 -4.62 -13.54
C LYS A 190 30.51 -4.51 -14.56
N THR A 191 30.36 -5.12 -15.74
CA THR A 191 31.41 -5.16 -16.78
C THR A 191 31.39 -3.97 -17.73
N SER A 192 30.25 -3.28 -17.86
CA SER A 192 30.10 -2.14 -18.79
C SER A 192 30.78 -0.84 -18.34
N GLY A 193 31.36 -0.81 -17.14
CA GLY A 193 32.03 0.37 -16.59
C GLY A 193 31.11 1.60 -16.57
N TYR A 194 31.63 2.75 -16.98
CA TYR A 194 30.88 4.03 -16.95
C TYR A 194 29.88 4.23 -18.10
N THR A 195 29.74 3.23 -18.99
CA THR A 195 28.86 3.29 -20.17
C THR A 195 27.95 2.07 -20.25
N PRO A 196 27.09 1.82 -19.24
CA PRO A 196 26.14 0.72 -19.29
C PRO A 196 25.11 0.92 -20.41
N PRO A 197 24.58 -0.17 -21.02
CA PRO A 197 23.46 -0.10 -21.96
C PRO A 197 22.26 0.63 -21.34
N VAL A 198 21.46 1.32 -22.15
CA VAL A 198 20.19 1.87 -21.63
C VAL A 198 19.18 0.75 -21.40
N LEU A 199 18.15 1.02 -20.61
CA LEU A 199 17.13 0.04 -20.23
C LEU A 199 16.59 -0.82 -21.40
N VAL A 200 16.37 -0.22 -22.57
CA VAL A 200 15.87 -0.96 -23.77
C VAL A 200 16.94 -1.92 -24.31
N GLU A 201 18.17 -1.43 -24.49
CA GLU A 201 19.32 -2.23 -24.95
C GLU A 201 19.62 -3.35 -23.93
N LEU A 202 19.54 -3.04 -22.64
CA LEU A 202 19.78 -3.99 -21.56
C LEU A 202 18.75 -5.14 -21.57
N ALA A 203 17.47 -4.83 -21.85
CA ALA A 203 16.42 -5.85 -21.98
C ALA A 203 16.66 -6.77 -23.19
N GLU A 204 17.15 -6.22 -24.30
CA GLU A 204 17.53 -6.98 -25.49
C GLU A 204 18.71 -7.93 -25.21
N GLU A 205 19.76 -7.43 -24.56
CA GLU A 205 20.97 -8.21 -24.25
C GLU A 205 20.71 -9.39 -23.30
N VAL A 206 19.77 -9.26 -22.36
CA VAL A 206 19.41 -10.37 -21.47
C VAL A 206 18.39 -11.34 -22.08
N GLY A 207 17.90 -11.07 -23.30
CA GLY A 207 16.90 -11.88 -23.98
C GLY A 207 15.49 -11.70 -23.42
N ALA A 208 15.22 -10.60 -22.72
CA ALA A 208 13.94 -10.28 -22.09
C ALA A 208 13.08 -9.36 -22.98
N ASN A 209 13.08 -9.60 -24.30
CA ASN A 209 12.32 -8.81 -25.27
C ASN A 209 10.83 -8.85 -24.95
N GLY A 210 10.27 -7.71 -24.52
CA GLY A 210 8.85 -7.59 -24.13
C GLY A 210 8.54 -7.94 -22.67
N THR A 211 9.53 -8.33 -21.88
CA THR A 211 9.39 -8.52 -20.42
C THR A 211 9.92 -7.29 -19.69
N ASP A 212 9.18 -6.83 -18.67
CA ASP A 212 9.62 -5.69 -17.86
C ASP A 212 10.79 -6.13 -16.97
N ILE A 213 12.01 -5.69 -17.30
CA ILE A 213 13.23 -5.94 -16.51
C ILE A 213 13.40 -4.99 -15.33
N VAL A 214 12.61 -3.91 -15.26
CA VAL A 214 12.71 -2.90 -14.20
C VAL A 214 12.53 -3.50 -12.81
N PRO A 215 11.56 -4.41 -12.56
CA PRO A 215 11.44 -5.07 -11.28
C PRO A 215 12.68 -5.87 -10.87
N LEU A 216 13.36 -6.54 -11.81
CA LEU A 216 14.59 -7.28 -11.53
C LEU A 216 15.76 -6.35 -11.18
N LEU A 217 15.84 -5.19 -11.84
CA LEU A 217 16.81 -4.15 -11.50
C LEU A 217 16.55 -3.55 -10.11
N HIS A 218 15.29 -3.38 -9.72
CA HIS A 218 14.93 -2.96 -8.37
C HIS A 218 15.35 -4.01 -7.33
N ILE A 219 15.19 -5.30 -7.61
CA ILE A 219 15.69 -6.35 -6.72
C ILE A 219 17.20 -6.22 -6.50
N LEU A 220 17.98 -6.00 -7.56
CA LEU A 220 19.44 -5.77 -7.44
C LEU A 220 19.76 -4.50 -6.64
N LYS A 221 19.00 -3.42 -6.82
CA LYS A 221 19.18 -2.18 -6.06
C LYS A 221 18.87 -2.37 -4.59
N ASP A 222 17.81 -3.11 -4.28
CA ASP A 222 17.44 -3.39 -2.91
C ASP A 222 18.42 -4.36 -2.21
N ARG A 223 19.15 -5.18 -2.98
CA ARG A 223 20.30 -5.96 -2.50
C ARG A 223 21.58 -5.13 -2.32
N GLY A 224 21.54 -3.85 -2.68
CA GLY A 224 22.72 -2.97 -2.65
C GLY A 224 23.73 -3.27 -3.75
N GLU A 225 23.34 -3.96 -4.82
CA GLU A 225 24.21 -4.33 -5.93
C GLU A 225 24.19 -3.27 -7.05
N THR A 226 23.05 -2.61 -7.26
CA THR A 226 22.89 -1.59 -8.30
C THR A 226 22.27 -0.29 -7.79
N CYS A 227 22.36 0.77 -8.58
CA CYS A 227 21.68 2.03 -8.33
C CYS A 227 21.04 2.56 -9.62
N GLN A 228 19.91 3.24 -9.47
CA GLN A 228 19.24 3.93 -10.56
C GLN A 228 19.78 5.36 -10.67
N VAL A 229 20.47 5.65 -11.76
CA VAL A 229 21.04 6.98 -12.05
C VAL A 229 20.03 7.86 -12.78
N SER A 230 19.20 7.28 -13.64
CA SER A 230 18.03 7.94 -14.22
C SER A 230 16.94 6.93 -14.55
N SER A 231 15.80 7.39 -15.09
CA SER A 231 14.73 6.49 -15.55
C SER A 231 15.18 5.48 -16.61
N LYS A 232 16.29 5.76 -17.32
CA LYS A 232 16.82 4.91 -18.42
C LYS A 232 18.16 4.25 -18.11
N LEU A 233 18.86 4.65 -17.05
CA LEU A 233 20.22 4.23 -16.76
C LEU A 233 20.36 3.68 -15.34
N TRP A 234 20.94 2.49 -15.26
CA TRP A 234 21.27 1.79 -14.04
C TRP A 234 22.77 1.49 -14.05
N TYR A 235 23.38 1.48 -12.87
CA TYR A 235 24.81 1.19 -12.70
C TYR A 235 24.99 0.20 -11.57
N HIS A 236 26.07 -0.57 -11.63
CA HIS A 236 26.50 -1.41 -10.51
C HIS A 236 27.16 -0.54 -9.43
N ASN A 237 26.88 -0.79 -8.16
CA ASN A 237 27.39 0.02 -7.06
C ASN A 237 28.92 -0.01 -6.97
N GLU A 238 29.57 -1.14 -7.26
CA GLU A 238 31.04 -1.19 -7.38
C GLU A 238 31.60 -0.22 -8.43
N VAL A 239 30.90 -0.03 -9.56
CA VAL A 239 31.34 0.91 -10.60
C VAL A 239 31.17 2.35 -10.10
N MET A 240 30.09 2.63 -9.38
CA MET A 240 29.86 3.96 -8.79
C MET A 240 30.87 4.29 -7.71
N ASN A 241 31.23 3.34 -6.86
CA ASN A 241 32.27 3.54 -5.84
C ASN A 241 33.62 3.83 -6.51
N LYS A 242 34.01 3.05 -7.52
CA LYS A 242 35.22 3.31 -8.31
C LYS A 242 35.21 4.68 -8.98
N LEU A 243 34.05 5.13 -9.48
CA LEU A 243 33.90 6.47 -10.06
C LEU A 243 34.17 7.55 -8.99
N GLN A 244 33.54 7.44 -7.83
CA GLN A 244 33.71 8.40 -6.73
C GLN A 244 35.18 8.45 -6.25
N ASP A 245 35.82 7.29 -6.09
CA ASP A 245 37.22 7.19 -5.70
C ASP A 245 38.15 7.79 -6.76
N ALA A 246 37.91 7.53 -8.05
CA ALA A 246 38.68 8.09 -9.15
C ALA A 246 38.54 9.63 -9.21
N LEU A 247 37.34 10.16 -8.95
CA LEU A 247 37.11 11.61 -8.90
C LEU A 247 37.84 12.25 -7.72
N LYS A 248 37.72 11.68 -6.51
CA LYS A 248 38.44 12.17 -5.32
C LYS A 248 39.95 12.11 -5.52
N SER A 249 40.47 11.03 -6.09
CA SER A 249 41.90 10.87 -6.34
C SER A 249 42.44 11.84 -7.39
N SER A 250 41.65 12.14 -8.43
CA SER A 250 42.10 12.99 -9.54
C SER A 250 41.91 14.49 -9.26
N PHE A 251 40.91 14.85 -8.45
CA PHE A 251 40.47 16.24 -8.31
C PHE A 251 40.28 16.70 -6.86
N GLY A 252 40.49 15.85 -5.86
CA GLY A 252 40.31 16.17 -4.44
C GLY A 252 41.11 17.40 -4.00
N ASP A 253 42.39 17.47 -4.39
CA ASP A 253 43.27 18.61 -4.08
C ASP A 253 42.79 19.93 -4.72
N SER A 254 42.09 19.83 -5.86
CA SER A 254 41.54 21.00 -6.56
C SER A 254 40.14 21.39 -6.09
N GLY A 255 39.56 20.66 -5.12
CA GLY A 255 38.24 20.90 -4.54
C GLY A 255 37.06 20.58 -5.47
N GLY A 256 37.29 20.21 -6.73
CA GLY A 256 36.23 19.95 -7.69
C GLY A 256 36.71 19.84 -9.14
N PHE A 257 35.79 19.59 -10.07
CA PHE A 257 36.08 19.34 -11.49
C PHE A 257 35.05 19.96 -12.44
N SER A 258 35.45 20.23 -13.68
CA SER A 258 34.52 20.66 -14.74
C SER A 258 33.89 19.46 -15.46
N VAL A 259 32.79 19.69 -16.17
CA VAL A 259 32.14 18.65 -17.02
C VAL A 259 33.11 18.09 -18.06
N GLY A 260 34.01 18.91 -18.59
CA GLY A 260 35.03 18.48 -19.54
C GLY A 260 36.06 17.53 -18.92
N GLN A 261 36.50 17.82 -17.69
CA GLN A 261 37.41 16.95 -16.93
C GLN A 261 36.74 15.62 -16.58
N PHE A 262 35.47 15.65 -16.16
CA PHE A 262 34.69 14.44 -15.89
C PHE A 262 34.59 13.51 -17.12
N LYS A 263 34.28 14.09 -18.29
CA LYS A 263 34.19 13.30 -19.54
C LYS A 263 35.53 12.71 -19.95
N LYS A 264 36.63 13.44 -19.75
CA LYS A 264 37.98 12.91 -20.02
C LYS A 264 38.33 11.75 -19.11
N LEU A 265 37.98 11.84 -17.82
CA LEU A 265 38.25 10.77 -16.85
C LEU A 265 37.41 9.51 -17.15
N THR A 266 36.13 9.69 -17.43
CA THR A 266 35.19 8.57 -17.59
C THR A 266 35.09 8.04 -19.02
N ASN A 267 35.66 8.77 -19.99
CA ASN A 267 35.52 8.50 -21.43
C ASN A 267 34.05 8.35 -21.87
N THR A 268 33.15 9.09 -21.23
CA THR A 268 31.69 8.99 -21.48
C THR A 268 31.19 10.06 -22.43
N SER A 269 30.16 9.72 -23.21
CA SER A 269 29.41 10.69 -24.00
C SER A 269 28.45 11.50 -23.12
N ARG A 270 27.83 12.56 -23.70
CA ARG A 270 26.81 13.36 -23.01
C ARG A 270 25.63 12.50 -22.50
N LYS A 271 25.32 11.38 -23.18
CA LYS A 271 24.25 10.43 -22.84
C LYS A 271 24.44 9.85 -21.42
N HIS A 272 25.67 9.59 -21.00
CA HIS A 272 25.98 9.01 -19.68
C HIS A 272 26.51 10.06 -18.71
N ALA A 273 27.30 11.03 -19.18
CA ALA A 273 27.95 12.00 -18.33
C ALA A 273 26.97 12.88 -17.56
N ILE A 274 25.93 13.42 -18.22
CA ILE A 274 24.98 14.33 -17.56
C ILE A 274 24.18 13.60 -16.47
N PRO A 275 23.55 12.44 -16.74
CA PRO A 275 22.82 11.71 -15.70
C PRO A 275 23.71 11.30 -14.52
N LEU A 276 24.96 10.88 -14.77
CA LEU A 276 25.90 10.57 -13.68
C LEU A 276 26.20 11.79 -12.81
N LEU A 277 26.44 12.93 -13.43
CA LEU A 277 26.69 14.18 -12.72
C LEU A 277 25.48 14.62 -11.88
N GLU A 278 24.28 14.59 -12.46
CA GLU A 278 23.03 14.89 -11.74
C GLU A 278 22.79 13.90 -10.58
N TYR A 279 23.13 12.63 -10.78
CA TYR A 279 23.05 11.62 -9.73
C TYR A 279 24.02 11.91 -8.59
N LEU A 280 25.29 12.21 -8.88
CA LEU A 280 26.27 12.59 -7.84
C LEU A 280 25.83 13.84 -7.07
N ASP A 281 25.23 14.81 -7.74
CA ASP A 281 24.66 16.00 -7.11
C ASP A 281 23.48 15.61 -6.19
N SER A 282 22.57 14.75 -6.66
CA SER A 282 21.43 14.26 -5.87
C SER A 282 21.84 13.45 -4.63
N GLN A 283 22.99 12.76 -4.70
CA GLN A 283 23.56 12.00 -3.60
C GLN A 283 24.38 12.89 -2.65
N ARG A 284 24.44 14.21 -2.88
CA ARG A 284 25.29 15.15 -2.14
C ARG A 284 26.77 14.76 -2.13
N PHE A 285 27.22 14.09 -3.18
CA PHE A 285 28.64 13.81 -3.39
C PHE A 285 29.35 15.03 -3.99
N THR A 286 28.66 15.73 -4.88
CA THR A 286 29.08 17.01 -5.45
C THR A 286 27.97 18.04 -5.35
N ASP A 287 28.32 19.30 -5.52
CA ASP A 287 27.36 20.37 -5.79
C ASP A 287 27.79 21.17 -7.01
N ARG A 288 26.82 21.73 -7.72
CA ARG A 288 27.07 22.49 -8.95
C ARG A 288 27.35 23.95 -8.62
N ASP A 289 28.59 24.37 -8.89
CA ASP A 289 29.03 25.76 -8.77
C ASP A 289 29.42 26.29 -10.16
N GLY A 290 28.47 26.99 -10.79
CA GLY A 290 28.58 27.48 -12.17
C GLY A 290 28.85 26.35 -13.18
N ASP A 291 30.04 26.39 -13.78
CA ASP A 291 30.52 25.43 -14.79
C ASP A 291 31.33 24.26 -14.19
N ARG A 292 31.52 24.27 -12.88
CA ARG A 292 32.25 23.24 -12.13
C ARG A 292 31.31 22.52 -11.16
N ARG A 293 31.80 21.40 -10.66
CA ARG A 293 31.25 20.71 -9.51
C ARG A 293 32.29 20.66 -8.42
N VAL A 294 31.89 21.03 -7.21
CA VAL A 294 32.74 21.01 -6.01
C VAL A 294 32.38 19.79 -5.19
N PHE A 295 33.37 19.19 -4.52
CA PHE A 295 33.11 18.11 -3.58
C PHE A 295 32.45 18.68 -2.32
N LEU A 296 31.41 18.01 -1.85
CA LEU A 296 30.82 18.30 -0.55
C LEU A 296 31.60 17.52 0.52
N SER A 297 31.97 18.24 1.60
CA SER A 297 32.70 17.69 2.76
C SER A 297 31.84 16.75 3.59
#